data_AF-A0A6G2K897-F1
#
_entry.id   AF-A0A6G2K897-F1
#
_cell.length_a   1.000
_cell.length_b   1.000
_cell.length_c   1.000
_cell.angle_alpha   90.00
_cell.angle_beta   90.00
_cell.angle_gamma   90.00
#
_symmetry.space_group_name_H-M   'P 1'
#
loop_
_entity.id
_entity.type
_entity.pdbx_description
1 polymer ?
#
loop_
_entity_poly.entity_id
_entity_poly.type
_entity_poly.pdbx_seq_one_letter_code
_entity_poly.pdbx_strand_id
1 'polypeptide(L)'
;MKYYHVALAVFVVMVSAHSNISMADEVNFDALDEPRWITTITNELGSTYALVASYLDNAVQLIDVTDPAKPVPVASIRDGVGGFDGL
;
A
#
# COMPACT_ATOMS: atom_id res chain seq x y z
N MET A 1 26.56 -25.28 15.77
CA MET A 1 25.42 -24.54 15.22
C MET A 1 25.66 -23.06 15.46
N LYS A 2 26.00 -22.30 14.41
CA LYS A 2 26.23 -20.85 14.46
C LYS A 2 25.39 -20.19 13.36
N TYR A 3 24.73 -19.10 13.72
CA TYR A 3 23.85 -18.28 12.91
C TYR A 3 24.61 -17.43 11.87
N TYR A 4 23.82 -16.74 11.03
CA TYR A 4 24.11 -15.74 9.99
C TYR A 4 24.11 -16.28 8.55
N HIS A 5 22.98 -16.10 7.87
CA HIS A 5 22.99 -15.75 6.45
C HIS A 5 22.38 -14.35 6.32
N VAL A 6 23.29 -13.43 6.02
CA VAL A 6 23.06 -12.05 5.60
C VAL A 6 22.56 -12.05 4.15
N ALA A 7 21.87 -10.96 3.79
CA ALA A 7 21.46 -10.51 2.46
C ALA A 7 19.99 -10.78 2.09
N LEU A 8 19.12 -9.90 2.58
CA LEU A 8 17.84 -9.61 1.91
C LEU A 8 18.17 -9.12 0.49
N ALA A 9 17.58 -9.80 -0.49
CA ALA A 9 17.89 -9.67 -1.90
C ALA A 9 17.60 -8.25 -2.43
N VAL A 10 18.62 -7.69 -3.08
CA VAL A 10 18.54 -6.93 -4.35
C VAL A 10 17.54 -5.77 -4.37
N PHE A 11 18.01 -4.60 -3.93
CA PHE A 11 17.36 -3.32 -4.15
C PHE A 11 17.91 -2.64 -5.40
N VAL A 12 17.85 -3.27 -6.58
CA VAL A 12 18.13 -2.61 -7.87
C VAL A 12 17.38 -3.30 -8.99
N VAL A 13 16.27 -2.72 -9.45
CA VAL A 13 15.98 -2.47 -10.88
C VAL A 13 15.00 -1.30 -10.93
N MET A 14 15.54 -0.10 -11.16
CA MET A 14 14.81 1.00 -11.79
C MET A 14 15.58 1.30 -13.07
N VAL A 15 14.92 1.10 -14.22
CA VAL A 15 15.09 1.80 -15.52
C VAL A 15 14.56 0.91 -16.66
N SER A 16 13.44 1.32 -17.28
CA SER A 16 13.40 1.66 -18.72
C SER A 16 12.06 2.33 -19.03
N ALA A 17 12.13 3.54 -19.57
CA ALA A 17 11.02 4.41 -19.88
C ALA A 17 10.09 3.84 -20.97
N HIS A 18 8.78 3.99 -20.77
CA HIS A 18 7.81 4.15 -21.85
C HIS A 18 6.71 5.14 -21.39
N SER A 19 6.84 6.38 -21.87
CA SER A 19 5.83 7.44 -22.06
C SER A 19 4.90 7.82 -20.88
N ASN A 20 5.19 8.97 -20.26
CA ASN A 20 4.25 9.88 -19.59
C ASN A 20 3.26 9.30 -18.57
N ILE A 21 3.72 8.46 -17.64
CA ILE A 21 3.00 8.27 -16.38
C ILE A 21 3.74 9.09 -15.32
N SER A 22 3.09 10.08 -14.72
CA SER A 22 3.62 10.81 -13.56
C SER A 22 3.68 9.86 -12.36
N MET A 23 4.73 9.04 -12.30
CA MET A 23 4.92 7.96 -11.32
C MET A 23 5.59 8.48 -10.05
N ALA A 24 4.86 9.32 -9.33
CA ALA A 24 4.97 9.43 -7.88
C ALA A 24 3.69 10.08 -7.41
N ASP A 25 2.59 9.31 -7.41
CA ASP A 25 1.59 9.59 -6.41
C ASP A 25 2.30 9.36 -5.07
N GLU A 26 2.58 10.44 -4.36
CA GLU A 26 3.25 10.36 -3.07
C GLU A 26 2.36 9.49 -2.17
N VAL A 27 2.91 8.43 -1.58
CA VAL A 27 2.12 7.52 -0.74
C VAL A 27 1.51 8.32 0.41
N ASN A 28 0.21 8.60 0.33
CA ASN A 28 -0.51 9.46 1.24
C ASN A 28 -1.88 8.86 1.60
N PHE A 29 -2.59 9.51 2.52
CA PHE A 29 -4.00 9.25 2.79
C PHE A 29 -4.89 9.99 1.79
N ASP A 30 -4.91 9.50 0.56
CA ASP A 30 -5.61 10.15 -0.56
C ASP A 30 -6.91 9.43 -0.99
N ALA A 31 -7.17 8.24 -0.46
CA ALA A 31 -8.30 7.38 -0.85
C ALA A 31 -9.24 7.04 0.32
N LEU A 32 -9.58 8.05 1.12
CA LEU A 32 -10.35 7.90 2.37
C LEU A 32 -11.57 8.83 2.47
N ASP A 33 -12.15 9.29 1.35
CA ASP A 33 -13.42 10.03 1.39
C ASP A 33 -14.61 9.07 1.60
N GLU A 34 -15.44 9.31 2.61
CA GLU A 34 -16.47 8.36 3.08
C GLU A 34 -15.97 6.88 3.21
N PRO A 35 -15.07 6.57 4.16
CA PRO A 35 -14.68 5.19 4.42
C PRO A 35 -15.86 4.43 5.04
N ARG A 36 -16.26 3.32 4.42
CA ARG A 36 -17.45 2.53 4.85
C ARG A 36 -17.10 1.18 5.45
N TRP A 37 -15.93 0.64 5.11
CA TRP A 37 -15.52 -0.67 5.59
C TRP A 37 -14.04 -0.67 5.95
N ILE A 38 -13.70 -1.42 6.99
CA ILE A 38 -12.32 -1.66 7.39
C ILE A 38 -12.14 -3.12 7.78
N THR A 39 -11.02 -3.69 7.39
CA THR A 39 -10.53 -4.97 7.91
C THR A 39 -9.05 -4.88 8.22
N THR A 40 -8.57 -5.71 9.13
CA THR A 40 -7.16 -5.78 9.50
C THR A 40 -6.60 -7.16 9.24
N ILE A 41 -5.39 -7.22 8.68
CA ILE A 41 -4.61 -8.45 8.51
C ILE A 41 -3.31 -8.30 9.30
N THR A 42 -2.88 -9.37 9.95
CA THR A 42 -1.59 -9.43 10.65
C THR A 42 -0.77 -10.55 10.02
N ASN A 43 0.48 -10.25 9.67
CA ASN A 43 1.40 -11.27 9.14
C ASN A 43 2.05 -12.07 10.28
N GLU A 44 2.79 -13.12 9.93
CA GLU A 44 3.48 -13.98 10.91
C GLU A 44 4.60 -13.26 11.69
N LEU A 45 5.08 -12.13 11.19
CA LEU A 45 6.11 -11.29 11.81
C LEU A 45 5.52 -10.25 12.79
N GLY A 46 4.19 -10.16 12.91
CA GLY A 46 3.49 -9.25 13.81
C GLY A 46 3.21 -7.87 13.23
N SER A 47 3.48 -7.61 11.94
CA SER A 47 3.02 -6.38 11.30
C SER A 47 1.52 -6.44 11.02
N THR A 48 0.80 -5.37 11.34
CA THR A 48 -0.65 -5.28 11.13
C THR A 48 -0.96 -4.21 10.10
N TYR A 49 -1.80 -4.56 9.12
CA TYR A 49 -2.24 -3.66 8.06
C TYR A 49 -3.76 -3.52 8.09
N ALA A 50 -4.25 -2.29 7.93
CA ALA A 50 -5.66 -2.01 7.69
C ALA A 50 -5.90 -1.83 6.19
N LEU A 51 -6.97 -2.46 5.70
CA LEU A 51 -7.53 -2.21 4.38
C LEU A 51 -8.85 -1.47 4.58
N VAL A 52 -8.93 -0.24 4.10
CA VAL A 52 -10.09 0.62 4.25
C VAL A 52 -10.72 0.85 2.89
N ALA A 53 -11.99 0.47 2.72
CA ALA A 53 -12.74 0.74 1.52
C ALA A 53 -13.48 2.08 1.65
N SER A 54 -13.23 2.97 0.68
CA SER A 54 -13.87 4.27 0.53
C SER A 54 -14.92 4.21 -0.58
N TYR A 55 -16.10 4.76 -0.28
CA TYR A 55 -17.20 4.78 -1.26
C TYR A 55 -17.08 5.92 -2.26
N LEU A 56 -16.72 7.13 -1.81
CA LEU A 56 -16.66 8.27 -2.73
C LEU A 56 -15.41 8.25 -3.62
N ASP A 57 -14.29 7.72 -3.14
CA ASP A 57 -13.09 7.58 -3.96
C ASP A 57 -13.11 6.33 -4.85
N ASN A 58 -14.11 5.44 -4.70
CA ASN A 58 -14.15 4.10 -5.32
C ASN A 58 -12.81 3.39 -5.15
N ALA A 59 -12.34 3.32 -3.91
CA ALA A 59 -10.96 2.99 -3.63
C ALA A 59 -10.77 2.14 -2.37
N VAL A 60 -9.60 1.51 -2.29
CA VAL A 60 -9.08 0.84 -1.10
C VAL A 60 -7.75 1.48 -0.70
N GLN A 61 -7.67 1.96 0.53
CA GLN A 61 -6.43 2.41 1.15
C GLN A 61 -5.82 1.26 1.97
N LEU A 62 -4.55 0.94 1.70
CA LEU A 62 -3.72 0.09 2.55
C LEU A 62 -2.89 0.96 3.51
N ILE A 63 -2.99 0.65 4.80
CA ILE A 63 -2.36 1.42 5.88
C ILE A 63 -1.60 0.44 6.76
N ASP A 64 -0.32 0.71 7.04
CA ASP A 64 0.42 0.04 8.10
C ASP A 64 -0.03 0.62 9.45
N VAL A 65 -0.56 -0.25 10.29
CA VAL A 65 -1.04 0.07 11.65
C VAL A 65 -0.32 -0.76 12.71
N THR A 66 0.91 -1.21 12.40
CA THR A 66 1.76 -1.97 13.34
C THR A 66 2.05 -1.15 14.60
N ASP A 67 2.31 0.15 14.46
CA ASP A 67 2.22 1.13 15.56
C ASP A 67 0.89 1.89 15.42
N PRO A 68 -0.15 1.56 16.21
CA PRO A 68 -1.45 2.20 16.08
C PRO A 68 -1.43 3.69 16.46
N ALA A 69 -0.39 4.18 17.15
CA ALA A 69 -0.23 5.60 17.43
C ALA A 69 0.35 6.37 16.22
N LYS A 70 0.90 5.67 15.23
CA LYS A 70 1.53 6.24 14.03
C LYS A 70 1.18 5.43 12.77
N PRO A 71 -0.07 5.49 12.29
CA PRO A 71 -0.45 4.86 11.03
C PRO A 71 0.34 5.44 9.86
N VAL A 72 0.79 4.58 8.94
CA VAL A 72 1.56 4.98 7.75
C VAL A 72 0.80 4.52 6.50
N PRO A 73 0.50 5.42 5.54
CA PRO A 73 -0.09 4.99 4.27
C PRO A 73 0.93 4.14 3.51
N VAL A 74 0.48 3.05 2.90
CA VAL A 74 1.34 2.13 2.14
C VAL A 74 1.01 2.18 0.65
N ALA A 75 -0.28 2.19 0.30
CA ALA A 75 -0.76 2.29 -1.07
C ALA A 75 -2.24 2.69 -1.08
N SER A 76 -2.69 3.25 -2.19
CA SER A 76 -4.09 3.37 -2.55
C SER A 76 -4.36 2.67 -3.88
N ILE A 77 -5.54 2.06 -4.00
CA ILE A 77 -6.03 1.37 -5.20
C ILE A 77 -7.35 2.03 -5.53
N ARG A 78 -7.47 2.64 -6.72
CA ARG A 78 -8.65 3.41 -7.12
C ARG A 78 -9.18 2.88 -8.44
N ASP A 79 -10.51 2.84 -8.58
CA ASP A 79 -11.13 2.51 -9.87
C ASP A 79 -10.63 3.46 -10.98
N GLY A 80 -10.34 2.90 -12.15
CA GLY A 80 -9.81 3.65 -13.30
C GLY A 80 -8.35 4.12 -13.18
N VAL A 81 -7.64 3.74 -12.11
CA VAL A 81 -6.22 4.07 -11.90
C VAL A 81 -5.38 2.79 -11.92
N GLY A 82 -4.19 2.82 -12.53
CA GLY A 82 -3.22 1.72 -12.42
C GLY A 82 -3.67 0.38 -13.03
N GLY A 83 -4.69 0.37 -13.88
CA GLY A 83 -5.24 -0.84 -14.51
C GLY A 83 -6.34 -1.54 -13.71
N PHE A 84 -6.88 -0.89 -12.67
CA PHE A 84 -8.03 -1.36 -11.92
C PHE A 84 -9.32 -0.75 -12.49
N ASP A 85 -9.69 -1.15 -13.71
CA ASP A 85 -10.90 -0.65 -14.38
C ASP A 85 -12.10 -1.56 -14.06
N GLY A 86 -13.16 -0.99 -13.48
CA GLY A 86 -14.44 -1.67 -13.23
C GLY A 86 -14.57 -2.34 -11.85
N LEU A 87 -13.94 -1.77 -10.83
CA LEU A 87 -14.12 -2.15 -9.43
C LEU A 87 -15.42 -1.60 -8.83
#